data_AF-A0A2N2VQW2-F1
#
_entry.id   AF-A0A2N2VQW2-F1
#
_cell.length_a   1.000
_cell.length_b   1.000
_cell.length_c   1.000
_cell.angle_alpha   90.00
_cell.angle_beta   90.00
_cell.angle_gamma   90.00
#
_symmetry.space_group_name_H-M   'P 1'
#
loop_
_entity.id
_entity.type
_entity.pdbx_description
1 polymer ?
#
loop_
_entity_poly.entity_id
_entity_poly.type
_entity_poly.pdbx_seq_one_letter_code
_entity_poly.pdbx_strand_id
1 'polypeptide(L)'
;MNAQDLAEKLNKLGFTPVALSEPSKKEDGMIVFTKGVHVQVPLYGDDPNVVLETSKGEFEFYDARKKITDLVADLAAALNEEQAMTSR
;
A
#
# COMPACT_ATOMS: atom_id res chain seq x y z
N MET A 1 0.46 -2.68 -14.63
CA MET A 1 -0.07 -1.44 -14.01
C MET A 1 1.12 -0.67 -13.45
N ASN A 2 1.21 0.67 -13.57
CA ASN A 2 2.34 1.45 -13.00
C ASN A 2 1.95 2.01 -11.61
N ALA A 3 2.92 2.45 -10.80
CA ALA A 3 2.65 2.89 -9.43
C ALA A 3 1.89 4.23 -9.40
N GLN A 4 2.18 5.13 -10.34
CA GLN A 4 1.52 6.41 -10.49
C GLN A 4 0.01 6.28 -10.79
N ASP A 5 -0.40 5.42 -11.73
CA ASP A 5 -1.81 5.20 -12.07
C ASP A 5 -2.57 4.62 -10.87
N LEU A 6 -1.93 3.73 -10.11
CA LEU A 6 -2.52 3.15 -8.92
C LEU A 6 -2.65 4.19 -7.80
N ALA A 7 -1.61 4.99 -7.58
CA ALA A 7 -1.61 6.09 -6.61
C ALA A 7 -2.70 7.12 -6.93
N GLU A 8 -2.89 7.49 -8.20
CA GLU A 8 -3.95 8.40 -8.62
C GLU A 8 -5.35 7.82 -8.38
N LYS A 9 -5.55 6.52 -8.63
CA LYS A 9 -6.83 5.84 -8.35
C LYS A 9 -7.12 5.82 -6.85
N LEU A 10 -6.12 5.47 -6.04
CA LEU A 10 -6.26 5.45 -4.58
C LEU A 10 -6.53 6.85 -4.03
N ASN A 11 -5.89 7.88 -4.58
CA ASN A 11 -6.15 9.29 -4.25
C ASN A 11 -7.60 9.69 -4.55
N LYS A 12 -8.13 9.33 -5.72
CA LYS A 12 -9.54 9.56 -6.06
C LYS A 12 -10.53 8.83 -5.16
N LEU A 13 -10.10 7.76 -4.50
CA LEU A 13 -10.90 6.99 -3.54
C LEU A 13 -10.77 7.51 -2.09
N GLY A 14 -9.95 8.54 -1.86
CA GLY A 14 -9.78 9.19 -0.56
C GLY A 14 -8.50 8.80 0.19
N PHE A 15 -7.60 8.02 -0.42
CA PHE A 15 -6.31 7.68 0.16
C PHE A 15 -5.22 8.57 -0.42
N THR A 16 -4.71 9.52 0.38
CA THR A 16 -3.67 10.45 -0.09
C THR A 16 -2.29 9.82 0.08
N PRO A 17 -1.60 9.42 -1.00
CA PRO A 17 -0.22 8.95 -0.90
C PRO A 17 0.71 10.11 -0.53
N VAL A 18 1.67 9.85 0.36
CA VAL A 18 2.69 10.82 0.80
C VAL A 18 3.97 10.71 -0.02
N ALA A 19 4.27 9.52 -0.55
CA ALA A 19 5.40 9.28 -1.44
C ALA A 19 5.09 8.12 -2.39
N LEU A 20 5.73 8.10 -3.55
CA LEU A 20 5.65 6.99 -4.48
C LEU A 20 7.00 6.75 -5.17
N SER A 21 7.29 5.49 -5.46
CA SER A 21 8.39 5.04 -6.31
C SER A 21 7.84 4.11 -7.38
N GLU A 22 8.27 4.32 -8.61
CA GLU A 22 7.93 3.41 -9.71
C GLU A 22 8.78 2.14 -9.62
N PRO A 23 8.23 0.97 -10.02
CA PRO A 23 9.02 -0.23 -10.17
C PRO A 23 10.15 0.01 -11.19
N SER A 24 11.37 -0.36 -10.80
CA SER A 24 12.58 -0.25 -11.62
C SER A 24 13.00 -1.63 -12.14
N LYS A 25 14.04 -1.75 -12.97
CA LYS A 25 14.48 -3.07 -13.50
C LYS A 25 14.88 -4.10 -12.42
N LYS A 26 15.04 -3.69 -11.16
CA LYS A 26 15.50 -4.54 -10.05
C LYS A 26 14.68 -4.43 -8.77
N GLU A 27 13.74 -3.48 -8.70
CA GLU A 27 13.04 -3.15 -7.46
C GLU A 27 11.56 -2.95 -7.77
N ASP A 28 10.71 -3.41 -6.85
CA ASP A 28 9.28 -3.15 -6.91
C ASP A 28 8.99 -1.67 -6.63
N GLY A 29 7.89 -1.19 -7.18
CA GLY A 29 7.37 0.14 -6.87
C GLY A 29 6.76 0.16 -5.49
N MET A 30 6.59 1.36 -4.94
CA MET A 30 5.99 1.55 -3.63
C MET A 30 5.12 2.79 -3.64
N ILE A 31 3.98 2.73 -2.97
CA ILE A 31 3.11 3.89 -2.74
C ILE A 31 2.93 3.98 -1.23
N VAL A 32 3.56 4.98 -0.62
CA VAL A 32 3.54 5.19 0.82
C VAL A 32 2.35 6.09 1.16
N PHE A 33 1.54 5.70 2.15
CA PHE A 33 0.41 6.47 2.65
C PHE A 33 0.70 7.05 4.02
N THR A 34 1.35 6.27 4.89
CA THR A 34 1.80 6.69 6.21
C THR A 34 3.17 6.10 6.51
N LYS A 35 3.71 6.34 7.72
CA LYS A 35 4.98 5.71 8.12
C LYS A 35 4.84 4.20 8.27
N GLY A 36 3.67 3.71 8.67
CA GLY A 36 3.38 2.28 8.78
C GLY A 36 2.80 1.69 7.51
N VAL A 37 2.06 2.42 6.68
CA VAL A 37 1.26 1.82 5.59
C VAL A 37 1.79 2.20 4.22
N HIS A 38 2.11 1.19 3.42
CA HIS A 38 2.50 1.34 2.02
C HIS A 38 1.93 0.22 1.14
N VAL A 39 1.82 0.48 -0.16
CA VAL A 39 1.43 -0.50 -1.17
C VAL A 39 2.66 -0.83 -2.01
N GLN A 40 3.05 -2.10 -2.07
CA GLN A 40 4.04 -2.59 -3.02
C GLN A 40 3.40 -2.84 -4.38
N VAL A 41 4.03 -2.32 -5.43
CA VAL A 41 3.61 -2.48 -6.81
C VAL A 41 4.66 -3.36 -7.50
N PRO A 42 4.37 -4.65 -7.75
CA PRO A 42 5.38 -5.57 -8.26
C PRO A 42 5.89 -5.12 -9.63
N LEU A 43 7.20 -5.26 -9.81
CA LEU A 43 7.86 -5.09 -11.11
C LEU A 43 7.41 -6.17 -12.10
N TYR A 44 7.32 -7.41 -11.62
CA TYR A 44 6.88 -8.58 -12.38
C TYR A 44 5.64 -9.17 -11.71
N GLY A 45 4.47 -8.91 -12.28
CA GLY A 45 3.18 -9.33 -11.73
C GLY A 45 2.12 -8.26 -11.94
N ASP A 46 0.86 -8.62 -11.71
CA ASP A 46 -0.27 -7.70 -11.86
C ASP A 46 -0.87 -7.25 -10.51
N ASP A 47 -0.45 -7.88 -9.41
CA ASP A 47 -1.14 -7.81 -8.13
C ASP A 47 -0.34 -6.99 -7.11
N PRO A 48 -0.72 -5.71 -6.87
CA PRO A 48 -0.13 -4.90 -5.81
C PRO A 48 -0.53 -5.44 -4.43
N ASN A 49 0.36 -5.31 -3.44
CA ASN A 49 0.12 -5.77 -2.07
C ASN A 49 0.14 -4.61 -1.09
N VAL A 50 -0.73 -4.63 -0.08
CA VAL A 50 -0.68 -3.66 1.02
C VAL A 50 0.22 -4.23 2.12
N VAL A 51 1.08 -3.37 2.64
CA VAL A 51 2.02 -3.71 3.71
C VAL A 51 1.82 -2.72 4.85
N LEU A 52 1.64 -3.27 6.05
CA LEU A 52 1.65 -2.56 7.32
C LEU A 52 2.94 -2.87 8.07
N GLU A 53 3.75 -1.85 8.31
CA GLU A 53 4.89 -1.87 9.21
C GLU A 53 4.40 -1.45 10.60
N THR A 54 4.49 -2.37 11.56
CA THR A 54 4.14 -2.11 12.95
C THR A 54 5.23 -1.30 13.65
N SER A 55 4.92 -0.70 14.80
CA SER A 55 5.89 0.07 15.61
C SER A 55 7.09 -0.74 16.11
N LYS A 56 7.05 -2.08 15.96
CA LYS A 56 8.14 -3.01 16.29
C LYS A 56 9.04 -3.33 15.09
N GLY A 57 8.74 -2.79 13.91
CA GLY A 57 9.41 -3.12 12.65
C GLY A 57 9.00 -4.47 12.07
N GLU A 58 7.83 -4.99 12.45
CA GLU A 58 7.26 -6.20 11.85
C GLU A 58 6.41 -5.81 10.63
N PHE A 59 6.51 -6.58 9.54
CA PHE A 59 5.75 -6.35 8.32
C PHE A 59 4.57 -7.32 8.23
N GLU A 60 3.37 -6.78 8.20
CA GLU A 60 2.15 -7.50 7.89
C GLU A 60 1.75 -7.26 6.44
N PHE A 61 1.59 -8.36 5.70
CA PHE A 61 1.26 -8.34 4.28
C PHE A 61 -0.21 -8.69 4.12
N TYR A 62 -0.98 -7.75 3.59
CA TYR A 62 -2.37 -7.99 3.21
C TYR A 62 -2.38 -8.47 1.76
N ASP A 63 -3.04 -9.61 1.56
CA ASP A 63 -3.14 -10.28 0.27
C ASP A 63 -4.23 -9.59 -0.55
N ALA A 64 -3.86 -8.45 -1.13
CA ALA A 64 -4.72 -7.67 -1.99
C ALA A 64 -4.98 -8.43 -3.28
N ARG A 65 -6.01 -9.28 -3.21
CA ARG A 65 -6.48 -10.08 -4.33
C ARG A 65 -6.71 -9.16 -5.53
N LYS A 66 -6.54 -9.71 -6.74
CA LYS A 66 -6.52 -9.09 -8.10
C LYS A 66 -7.49 -7.94 -8.42
N LYS A 67 -8.42 -7.59 -7.54
CA LYS A 67 -9.40 -6.52 -7.67
C LYS A 67 -8.97 -5.30 -6.85
N ILE A 68 -9.03 -4.13 -7.47
CA ILE A 68 -8.77 -2.85 -6.78
C ILE A 68 -9.69 -2.61 -5.57
N THR A 69 -10.88 -3.21 -5.53
CA THR A 69 -11.78 -3.14 -4.38
C THR A 69 -11.23 -3.86 -3.15
N ASP A 70 -10.54 -4.98 -3.37
CA ASP A 70 -9.96 -5.78 -2.29
C ASP A 70 -8.71 -5.06 -1.76
N LEU A 71 -7.87 -4.52 -2.67
CA LEU A 71 -6.76 -3.64 -2.32
C LEU A 71 -7.19 -2.44 -1.48
N VAL A 72 -8.31 -1.81 -1.82
CA VAL A 72 -8.86 -0.67 -1.07
C VAL A 72 -9.35 -1.09 0.31
N ALA A 73 -9.99 -2.26 0.42
CA ALA A 73 -10.42 -2.80 1.71
C ALA A 73 -9.21 -3.10 2.61
N ASP A 74 -8.17 -3.70 2.06
CA ASP A 74 -6.93 -4.01 2.76
C ASP A 74 -6.17 -2.74 3.17
N LEU A 75 -6.11 -1.74 2.29
CA LEU A 75 -5.49 -0.45 2.61
C LEU A 75 -6.24 0.27 3.75
N ALA A 76 -7.58 0.25 3.73
CA ALA A 76 -8.38 0.80 4.80
C ALA A 76 -8.18 0.05 6.13
N ALA A 77 -8.09 -1.28 6.08
CA ALA A 77 -7.81 -2.11 7.25
C ALA A 77 -6.44 -1.79 7.85
N ALA A 78 -5.40 -1.75 7.02
CA ALA A 78 -4.03 -1.42 7.44
C ALA A 78 -3.94 -0.03 8.08
N LEU A 79 -4.59 0.98 7.51
CA LEU A 79 -4.61 2.35 8.07
C LEU A 79 -5.35 2.42 9.41
N ASN A 80 -6.48 1.72 9.51
CA ASN A 80 -7.24 1.66 10.77
C ASN A 80 -6.43 0.92 11.87
N GLU A 81 -5.72 -0.12 11.49
CA GLU A 81 -4.86 -0.88 12.39
C GLU A 81 -3.64 -0.06 12.85
N GLU A 82 -2.95 0.65 11.94
CA GLU A 82 -1.89 1.60 12.28
C GLU A 82 -2.39 2.67 13.27
N GLN A 83 -3.58 3.23 13.02
CA GLN A 83 -4.19 4.23 13.90
C GLN A 83 -4.51 3.64 15.28
N ALA A 84 -5.04 2.41 15.34
CA ALA A 84 -5.33 1.72 16.60
C ALA A 84 -4.05 1.39 17.38
N MET A 85 -2.95 1.08 16.70
CA MET A 85 -1.65 0.87 17.32
C MET A 85 -1.04 2.18 17.85
N THR A 86 -1.20 3.29 17.13
CA THR A 86 -0.66 4.61 17.52
C THR A 86 -1.46 5.28 18.63
N SER A 87 -2.72 4.89 18.82
CA SER A 87 -3.61 5.42 19.88
C SER A 87 -3.47 4.72 21.23
N ARG A 88 -2.55 3.75 21.36
CA ARG A 88 -2.22 3.04 22.61
C ARG A 88 -0.93 3.59 23.22
#